data_AF-C7YT59-F1
#
_entry.id   AF-C7YT59-F1
#
_cell.length_a   1.000
_cell.length_b   1.000
_cell.length_c   1.000
_cell.angle_alpha   90.00
_cell.angle_beta   90.00
_cell.angle_gamma   90.00
#
_symmetry.space_group_name_H-M   'P 1'
#
loop_
_entity.id
_entity.type
_entity.pdbx_description
1 polymer ?
#
loop_
_entity_poly.entity_id
_entity_poly.type
_entity_poly.pdbx_seq_one_letter_code
_entity_poly.pdbx_strand_id
1 'polypeptide(L)'
;MVVIDDRNNGWRSLVIPLACMDELVMSSVMAVSAFHLSERAESHHLVNAGMLYSKAILNLQKRQDLHQYDIHSRYRIIVSIIVLLLGMMVNGSSDFPIMFRMLQSALDMSYPTHSRALDLISKLRDQAFQIYLNRAYSVQAGMTAPADLISTFKQMLESFPEALPGEHVLVWPIFIAASESHDPDHQQFFTRLLEKQFHRNGFMNIAKALESLRRIWARGADENWTALLPKQPVLVM
;
A
#
# COMPACT_ATOMS: atom_id res chain seq x y z
N MET A 1 -12.29 10.72 13.33
CA MET A 1 -11.56 10.00 12.28
C MET A 1 -12.50 8.95 11.70
N VAL A 2 -12.37 8.69 10.41
CA VAL A 2 -13.27 7.89 9.53
C VAL A 2 -14.46 8.67 8.98
N VAL A 3 -14.53 8.74 7.65
CA VAL A 3 -15.62 9.38 6.89
C VAL A 3 -16.83 8.43 6.74
N ILE A 4 -16.60 7.12 6.84
CA ILE A 4 -17.60 6.05 6.69
C ILE A 4 -17.57 5.17 7.95
N ASP A 5 -18.58 5.29 8.80
CA ASP A 5 -18.71 4.48 10.01
C ASP A 5 -19.72 3.33 9.78
N ASP A 6 -19.22 2.18 9.34
CA ASP A 6 -20.02 0.97 9.11
C ASP A 6 -19.54 -0.23 9.97
N ARG A 7 -20.16 -1.40 9.78
CA ARG A 7 -19.81 -2.63 10.52
C ARG A 7 -18.37 -3.11 10.30
N ASN A 8 -17.69 -2.63 9.27
CA ASN A 8 -16.31 -2.97 8.93
C ASN A 8 -15.32 -1.89 9.40
N ASN A 9 -15.77 -0.89 10.19
CA ASN A 9 -14.90 0.15 10.71
C ASN A 9 -13.85 -0.41 11.69
N GLY A 10 -12.63 -0.64 11.16
CA GLY A 10 -11.48 -1.14 11.92
C GLY A 10 -11.07 -0.26 13.10
N TRP A 11 -11.43 1.02 13.13
CA TRP A 11 -11.16 1.85 14.31
C TRP A 11 -11.98 1.40 15.51
N ARG A 12 -13.27 1.09 15.32
CA ARG A 12 -14.18 0.64 16.38
C ARG A 12 -13.90 -0.80 16.81
N SER A 13 -13.61 -1.68 15.86
CA SER A 13 -13.43 -3.11 16.17
C SER A 13 -12.02 -3.48 16.62
N LEU A 14 -11.00 -2.67 16.30
CA LEU A 14 -9.60 -3.00 16.58
C LEU A 14 -8.86 -1.87 17.32
N VAL A 15 -8.76 -0.67 16.73
CA VAL A 15 -7.85 0.37 17.26
C VAL A 15 -8.30 0.91 18.62
N ILE A 16 -9.58 1.24 18.79
CA ILE A 16 -10.11 1.75 20.06
C ILE A 16 -10.05 0.70 21.17
N PRO A 17 -10.48 -0.56 20.98
CA PRO A 17 -10.28 -1.61 21.98
C PRO A 17 -8.81 -1.76 22.41
N LEU A 18 -7.87 -1.72 21.46
CA LEU A 18 -6.44 -1.77 21.78
C LEU A 18 -5.96 -0.55 22.55
N ALA A 19 -6.46 0.65 22.23
CA ALA A 19 -6.16 1.86 22.97
C ALA A 19 -6.59 1.74 24.44
N CYS A 20 -7.75 1.14 24.71
CA CYS A 20 -8.21 0.90 26.07
C CYS A 20 -7.31 -0.08 26.85
N MET A 21 -6.52 -0.91 26.16
CA MET A 21 -5.69 -1.96 26.77
C MET A 21 -4.20 -1.59 26.85
N ASP A 22 -3.73 -0.60 26.09
CA ASP A 22 -2.31 -0.30 25.96
C ASP A 22 -2.03 1.21 25.90
N GLU A 23 -1.17 1.69 26.81
CA GLU A 23 -0.86 3.12 26.95
C GLU A 23 -0.23 3.71 25.69
N LEU A 24 0.61 2.95 24.97
CA LEU A 24 1.23 3.45 23.74
C LEU A 24 0.13 3.69 22.69
N VAL A 25 -0.77 2.73 22.48
CA VAL A 25 -1.88 2.85 21.53
C VAL A 25 -2.80 4.01 21.92
N MET A 26 -3.14 4.14 23.20
CA MET A 26 -3.92 5.28 23.70
C MET A 26 -3.24 6.62 23.39
N SER A 27 -1.95 6.75 23.72
CA SER A 27 -1.21 7.99 23.51
C SER A 27 -1.14 8.38 22.03
N SER A 28 -0.97 7.40 21.13
CA SER A 28 -1.02 7.62 19.67
C SER A 28 -2.39 8.11 19.20
N VAL A 29 -3.48 7.46 19.64
CA VAL A 29 -4.85 7.85 19.27
C VAL A 29 -5.18 9.25 19.78
N MET A 30 -4.80 9.57 21.02
CA MET A 30 -5.02 10.90 21.60
C MET A 30 -4.23 11.98 20.87
N ALA A 31 -2.98 11.72 20.51
CA ALA A 31 -2.15 12.67 19.76
C ALA A 31 -2.79 13.03 18.42
N VAL A 32 -3.16 12.03 17.62
CA VAL A 32 -3.78 12.24 16.29
C VAL A 32 -5.15 12.92 16.42
N SER A 33 -5.95 12.50 17.41
CA SER A 33 -7.25 13.14 17.67
C SER A 33 -7.10 14.61 18.06
N ALA A 34 -6.09 14.94 18.89
CA ALA A 34 -5.82 16.31 19.30
C ALA A 34 -5.42 17.21 18.12
N PHE A 35 -4.58 16.70 17.20
CA PHE A 35 -4.26 17.44 15.97
C PHE A 35 -5.52 17.75 15.15
N HIS A 36 -6.38 16.75 14.89
CA HIS A 36 -7.62 16.96 14.13
C HIS A 36 -8.59 17.93 14.82
N LEU A 37 -8.67 17.91 16.15
CA LEU A 37 -9.52 18.85 16.90
C LEU A 37 -8.96 20.28 16.86
N SER A 38 -7.64 20.43 16.92
CA SER A 38 -6.98 21.73 16.86
C SER A 38 -7.16 22.44 15.51
N GLU A 39 -7.42 21.69 14.43
CA GLU A 39 -7.71 22.25 13.11
C GLU A 39 -9.17 22.67 12.90
N ARG A 40 -10.12 22.15 13.70
CA ARG A 40 -11.57 22.32 13.45
C ARG A 40 -12.28 23.34 14.34
N ALA A 41 -11.65 23.89 15.38
CA ALA A 41 -12.34 24.77 16.32
C ALA A 41 -11.45 25.85 16.95
N GLU A 42 -12.10 26.94 17.39
CA GLU A 42 -11.65 28.05 18.26
C GLU A 42 -11.12 27.59 19.65
N SER A 43 -10.73 26.32 19.76
CA SER A 43 -10.38 25.57 20.98
C SER A 43 -8.86 25.45 21.15
N HIS A 44 -8.10 26.50 20.85
CA HIS A 44 -6.63 26.52 20.95
C HIS A 44 -6.09 26.24 22.38
N HIS A 45 -6.95 26.07 23.39
CA HIS A 45 -6.55 26.05 24.79
C HIS A 45 -6.89 24.79 25.60
N LEU A 46 -7.65 23.82 25.06
CA LEU A 46 -8.07 22.65 25.85
C LEU A 46 -7.09 21.46 25.79
N VAL A 47 -6.40 21.24 24.67
CA VAL A 47 -5.53 20.08 24.49
C VAL A 47 -4.28 20.45 23.69
N ASN A 48 -3.10 20.30 24.29
CA ASN A 48 -1.82 20.52 23.61
C ASN A 48 -1.45 19.27 22.79
N ALA A 49 -1.75 19.30 21.48
CA ALA A 49 -1.46 18.21 20.55
C ALA A 49 0.04 17.86 20.51
N GLY A 50 0.93 18.87 20.57
CA GLY A 50 2.38 18.66 20.62
C GLY A 50 2.83 17.90 21.86
N MET A 51 2.26 18.19 23.03
CA MET A 51 2.55 17.46 24.26
C MET A 51 2.11 15.99 24.17
N LEU A 52 0.90 15.73 23.65
CA LEU A 52 0.40 14.36 23.47
C LEU A 52 1.22 13.58 22.44
N TYR A 53 1.64 14.24 21.36
CA TYR A 53 2.54 13.67 20.37
C TYR A 53 3.89 13.30 20.99
N SER A 54 4.53 14.23 21.71
CA SER A 54 5.78 13.97 22.44
C SER A 54 5.64 12.79 23.42
N LYS A 55 4.49 12.68 24.12
CA LYS A 55 4.20 11.52 24.98
C LYS A 55 4.17 10.21 24.18
N ALA A 56 3.51 10.21 23.01
CA ALA A 56 3.46 9.04 22.14
C ALA A 56 4.86 8.63 21.63
N ILE A 57 5.68 9.60 21.22
CA ILE A 57 7.07 9.37 20.81
C ILE A 57 7.90 8.79 21.96
N LEU A 58 7.79 9.35 23.16
CA LEU A 58 8.47 8.82 24.35
C LEU A 58 8.06 7.38 24.65
N ASN A 59 6.77 7.06 24.52
CA ASN A 59 6.29 5.68 24.69
C ASN A 59 6.81 4.74 23.61
N LEU A 60 6.98 5.19 22.36
CA LEU A 60 7.63 4.42 21.30
C LEU A 60 9.11 4.19 21.61
N GLN A 61 9.82 5.23 22.03
CA GLN A 61 11.25 5.14 22.36
C GLN A 61 11.50 4.17 23.52
N LYS A 62 10.63 4.14 24.54
CA LYS A 62 10.69 3.13 25.63
C LYS A 62 10.56 1.69 25.12
N ARG A 63 9.94 1.49 23.96
CA ARG A 63 9.69 0.18 23.33
C ARG A 63 10.52 -0.05 22.07
N GLN A 64 11.63 0.69 21.90
CA GLN A 64 12.47 0.63 20.70
C GLN A 64 13.18 -0.72 20.52
N ASP A 65 13.51 -1.43 21.61
CA ASP A 65 14.09 -2.76 21.54
C ASP A 65 13.01 -3.82 21.38
N LEU A 66 12.64 -4.08 20.13
CA LEU A 66 11.56 -5.00 19.76
C LEU A 66 11.85 -6.47 20.12
N HIS A 67 13.11 -6.84 20.37
CA HIS A 67 13.47 -8.22 20.73
C HIS A 67 12.94 -8.61 22.11
N GLN A 68 12.71 -7.63 22.99
CA GLN A 68 12.21 -7.86 24.35
C GLN A 68 10.69 -8.10 24.40
N TYR A 69 9.98 -7.89 23.29
CA TYR A 69 8.53 -7.90 23.25
C TYR A 69 7.99 -9.15 22.55
N ASP A 70 6.86 -9.65 23.04
CA ASP A 70 6.10 -10.71 22.40
C ASP A 70 5.40 -10.20 21.12
N ILE A 71 4.81 -11.12 20.36
CA ILE A 71 4.14 -10.79 19.09
C ILE A 71 2.99 -9.80 19.29
N HIS A 72 2.23 -9.91 20.39
CA HIS A 72 1.11 -9.02 20.68
C HIS A 72 1.58 -7.60 21.01
N SER A 73 2.65 -7.45 21.77
CA SER A 73 3.22 -6.13 22.09
C SER A 73 3.86 -5.48 20.86
N ARG A 74 4.55 -6.26 20.02
CA ARG A 74 5.06 -5.79 18.72
C ARG A 74 3.93 -5.33 17.80
N TYR A 75 2.83 -6.08 17.76
CA TYR A 75 1.63 -5.70 17.00
C TYR A 75 1.06 -4.34 17.47
N ARG A 76 1.00 -4.09 18.78
CA ARG A 76 0.57 -2.79 19.33
C ARG A 76 1.49 -1.65 18.93
N ILE A 77 2.80 -1.88 18.91
CA ILE A 77 3.79 -0.90 18.44
C ILE A 77 3.54 -0.56 16.97
N ILE A 78 3.33 -1.57 16.11
CA ILE A 78 3.02 -1.38 14.69
C ILE A 78 1.71 -0.58 14.51
N VAL A 79 0.64 -0.94 15.22
CA VAL A 79 -0.64 -0.21 15.17
C VAL A 79 -0.44 1.25 15.57
N SER A 80 0.30 1.53 16.63
CA SER A 80 0.61 2.90 17.07
C SER A 80 1.39 3.70 16.04
N ILE A 81 2.39 3.08 15.40
CA ILE A 81 3.15 3.72 14.32
C ILE A 81 2.23 4.05 13.13
N ILE A 82 1.34 3.12 12.74
CA ILE A 82 0.36 3.36 11.65
C ILE A 82 -0.60 4.50 11.99
N VAL A 83 -1.14 4.53 13.22
CA VAL A 83 -2.03 5.61 13.67
C VAL A 83 -1.31 6.96 13.58
N LEU A 84 -0.07 7.05 14.07
CA LEU A 84 0.72 8.27 14.01
C LEU A 84 1.05 8.69 12.58
N LEU A 85 1.42 7.75 11.70
CA LEU A 85 1.65 8.02 10.28
C LEU A 85 0.43 8.61 9.59
N LEU A 86 -0.77 8.09 9.87
CA LEU A 86 -2.02 8.64 9.33
C LEU A 86 -2.23 10.10 9.76
N GLY A 87 -1.96 10.42 11.02
CA GLY A 87 -2.00 11.82 11.50
C GLY A 87 -0.97 12.71 10.80
N MET A 88 0.27 12.22 10.63
CA MET A 88 1.34 12.95 9.96
C MET A 88 1.05 13.22 8.49
N MET A 89 0.43 12.27 7.78
CA MET A 89 0.06 12.44 6.37
C MET A 89 -0.98 13.56 6.20
N VAL A 90 -1.95 13.66 7.10
CA VAL A 90 -2.96 14.72 7.05
C VAL A 90 -2.35 16.09 7.36
N ASN A 91 -1.44 16.15 8.34
CA ASN A 91 -0.86 17.42 8.80
C ASN A 91 0.42 17.83 8.06
N GLY A 92 0.92 17.03 7.11
CA GLY A 92 2.17 17.30 6.37
C GLY A 92 3.43 17.34 7.25
N SER A 93 3.52 16.51 8.29
CA SER A 93 4.62 16.56 9.27
C SER A 93 5.99 16.13 8.69
N SER A 94 7.06 16.83 9.05
CA SER A 94 8.44 16.49 8.70
C SER A 94 8.96 15.20 9.34
N ASP A 95 8.27 14.70 10.38
CA ASP A 95 8.65 13.47 11.08
C ASP A 95 8.27 12.20 10.31
N PHE A 96 7.47 12.35 9.25
CA PHE A 96 6.96 11.23 8.45
C PHE A 96 8.06 10.24 8.01
N PRO A 97 9.20 10.67 7.42
CA PRO A 97 10.23 9.72 6.97
C PRO A 97 10.85 8.93 8.10
N ILE A 98 10.96 9.52 9.30
CA ILE A 98 11.50 8.85 10.49
C ILE A 98 10.52 7.78 10.97
N MET A 99 9.25 8.16 11.12
CA MET A 99 8.20 7.25 11.58
C MET A 99 7.96 6.09 10.59
N PHE A 100 8.09 6.37 9.29
CA PHE A 100 7.99 5.33 8.26
C PHE A 100 9.15 4.34 8.34
N ARG A 101 10.38 4.80 8.56
CA ARG A 101 11.52 3.90 8.82
C ARG A 101 11.31 3.04 10.05
N MET A 102 10.73 3.59 11.12
CA MET A 102 10.38 2.81 12.31
C MET A 102 9.37 1.70 12.00
N LEU A 103 8.37 1.98 11.15
CA LEU A 103 7.43 0.95 10.68
C LEU A 103 8.16 -0.17 9.93
N GLN A 104 9.05 0.19 9.00
CA GLN A 104 9.83 -0.79 8.22
C GLN A 104 10.64 -1.70 9.14
N SER A 105 11.42 -1.13 10.06
CA SER A 105 12.20 -1.91 11.02
C SER A 105 11.33 -2.80 11.92
N ALA A 106 10.15 -2.31 12.34
CA ALA A 106 9.22 -3.08 13.15
C ALA A 106 8.61 -4.28 12.40
N LEU A 107 8.30 -4.09 11.11
CA LEU A 107 7.80 -5.14 10.24
C LEU A 107 8.88 -6.19 9.95
N ASP A 108 10.10 -5.76 9.62
CA ASP A 108 11.22 -6.67 9.35
C ASP A 108 11.52 -7.59 10.54
N MET A 109 11.47 -7.03 11.76
CA MET A 109 11.68 -7.80 12.98
C MET A 109 10.49 -8.70 13.36
N SER A 110 9.26 -8.23 13.14
CA SER A 110 8.06 -8.98 13.55
C SER A 110 7.67 -10.07 12.55
N TYR A 111 8.04 -9.89 11.28
CA TYR A 111 7.65 -10.75 10.19
C TYR A 111 8.83 -11.02 9.23
N PRO A 112 9.94 -11.62 9.69
CA PRO A 112 11.12 -11.84 8.87
C PRO A 112 10.87 -12.77 7.67
N THR A 113 9.88 -13.67 7.73
CA THR A 113 9.46 -14.48 6.58
C THR A 113 8.76 -13.64 5.50
N HIS A 114 8.20 -12.49 5.88
CA HIS A 114 7.53 -11.56 4.96
C HIS A 114 8.50 -10.54 4.35
N SER A 115 9.74 -10.39 4.86
CA SER A 115 10.73 -9.47 4.28
C SER A 115 11.03 -9.85 2.83
N ARG A 116 11.23 -11.15 2.53
CA ARG A 116 11.42 -11.65 1.17
C ARG A 116 10.21 -11.35 0.28
N ALA A 117 8.99 -11.46 0.81
CA ALA A 117 7.77 -11.15 0.09
C ALA A 117 7.66 -9.65 -0.21
N LEU A 118 7.96 -8.80 0.78
CA LEU A 118 7.99 -7.34 0.64
C LEU A 118 9.06 -6.88 -0.35
N ASP A 119 10.26 -7.49 -0.32
CA ASP A 119 11.32 -7.24 -1.28
C ASP A 119 10.87 -7.60 -2.71
N LEU A 120 10.24 -8.76 -2.88
CA LEU A 120 9.67 -9.16 -4.17
C LEU A 120 8.55 -8.22 -4.62
N ILE A 121 7.65 -7.81 -3.72
CA ILE A 121 6.59 -6.83 -4.01
C ILE A 121 7.20 -5.50 -4.46
N SER A 122 8.25 -5.02 -3.76
CA SER A 122 8.94 -3.79 -4.15
C SER A 122 9.57 -3.92 -5.53
N LYS A 123 10.29 -5.01 -5.80
CA LYS A 123 10.91 -5.26 -7.11
C LYS A 123 9.88 -5.34 -8.24
N LEU A 124 8.76 -6.04 -8.02
CA LEU A 124 7.65 -6.11 -8.96
C LEU A 124 7.05 -4.72 -9.21
N ARG A 125 6.77 -3.95 -8.16
CA ARG A 125 6.25 -2.59 -8.29
C ARG A 125 7.22 -1.70 -9.07
N ASP A 126 8.50 -1.75 -8.75
CA ASP A 126 9.53 -0.93 -9.39
C ASP A 126 9.67 -1.31 -10.88
N GLN A 127 9.61 -2.61 -11.22
CA GLN A 127 9.63 -3.06 -12.61
C GLN A 127 8.36 -2.65 -13.38
N ALA A 128 7.18 -2.76 -12.77
CA ALA A 128 5.94 -2.26 -13.37
C ALA A 128 6.00 -0.75 -13.61
N PHE A 129 6.56 0.01 -12.67
CA PHE A 129 6.80 1.43 -12.84
C PHE A 129 7.73 1.73 -14.02
N GLN A 130 8.81 0.96 -14.19
CA GLN A 130 9.70 1.10 -15.36
C GLN A 130 8.99 0.75 -16.67
N ILE A 131 8.14 -0.29 -16.70
CA ILE A 131 7.31 -0.62 -17.88
C ILE A 131 6.42 0.57 -18.25
N TYR A 132 5.73 1.15 -17.27
CA TYR A 132 4.89 2.32 -17.48
C TYR A 132 5.69 3.52 -18.00
N LEU A 133 6.82 3.85 -17.36
CA LEU A 133 7.66 4.98 -17.79
C LEU A 133 8.21 4.78 -19.20
N ASN A 134 8.74 3.59 -19.50
CA ASN A 134 9.26 3.28 -20.82
C ASN A 134 8.18 3.49 -21.88
N ARG A 135 6.97 2.94 -21.69
CA ARG A 135 5.88 3.15 -22.65
C ARG A 135 5.43 4.61 -22.75
N ALA A 136 5.38 5.34 -21.64
CA ALA A 136 5.00 6.75 -21.63
C ALA A 136 6.02 7.63 -22.37
N TYR A 137 7.32 7.38 -22.20
CA TYR A 137 8.39 8.12 -22.87
C TYR A 137 8.67 7.64 -24.30
N SER A 138 8.55 6.34 -24.59
CA SER A 138 8.72 5.75 -25.93
C SER A 138 7.79 6.39 -26.95
N VAL A 139 6.59 6.81 -26.54
CA VAL A 139 5.67 7.55 -27.42
C VAL A 139 6.13 8.98 -27.73
N GLN A 140 6.93 9.58 -26.86
CA GLN A 140 7.54 10.89 -27.12
C GLN A 140 8.85 10.78 -27.92
N ALA A 141 9.59 9.66 -27.79
CA ALA A 141 10.95 9.52 -28.32
C ALA A 141 11.10 8.52 -29.50
N GLY A 142 10.07 7.73 -29.86
CA GLY A 142 10.13 6.75 -30.95
C GLY A 142 11.02 5.52 -30.67
N MET A 143 11.34 5.25 -29.40
CA MET A 143 12.22 4.15 -28.98
C MET A 143 11.42 2.91 -28.58
N THR A 144 11.89 1.72 -28.95
CA THR A 144 11.29 0.44 -28.52
C THR A 144 11.74 0.07 -27.10
N ALA A 145 10.80 -0.37 -26.26
CA ALA A 145 11.11 -0.86 -24.92
C ALA A 145 11.88 -2.20 -24.99
N PRO A 146 12.72 -2.53 -23.99
CA PRO A 146 13.43 -3.81 -23.95
C PRO A 146 12.45 -4.99 -23.92
N ALA A 147 12.57 -5.89 -24.91
CA ALA A 147 11.65 -7.04 -25.09
C ALA A 147 11.61 -8.00 -23.89
N ASP A 148 12.67 -8.06 -23.08
CA ASP A 148 12.81 -9.00 -21.96
C ASP A 148 12.16 -8.53 -20.64
N LEU A 149 11.57 -7.34 -20.58
CA LEU A 149 11.00 -6.80 -19.35
C LEU A 149 9.78 -7.59 -18.86
N ILE A 150 8.87 -7.96 -19.77
CA ILE A 150 7.63 -8.68 -19.42
C ILE A 150 7.94 -10.13 -19.02
N SER A 151 8.85 -10.79 -19.74
CA SER A 151 9.31 -12.14 -19.43
C SER A 151 9.96 -12.20 -18.05
N THR A 152 10.83 -11.23 -17.73
CA THR A 152 11.47 -11.11 -16.41
C THR A 152 10.43 -10.87 -15.31
N PHE A 153 9.46 -9.99 -15.55
CA PHE A 153 8.38 -9.70 -14.60
C PHE A 153 7.52 -10.94 -14.31
N LYS A 154 7.14 -11.68 -15.37
CA LYS A 154 6.40 -12.93 -15.27
C LYS A 154 7.18 -13.97 -14.43
N GLN A 155 8.46 -14.18 -14.71
CA GLN A 155 9.29 -15.13 -13.96
C GLN A 155 9.36 -14.76 -12.47
N MET A 156 9.46 -13.46 -12.16
CA MET A 156 9.47 -12.99 -10.77
C MET A 156 8.12 -13.25 -10.07
N LEU A 157 6.99 -13.08 -10.77
CA LEU A 157 5.67 -13.46 -10.26
C LEU A 157 5.52 -14.98 -10.04
N GLU A 158 6.03 -15.80 -10.95
CA GLU A 158 5.99 -17.26 -10.80
C GLU A 158 6.85 -17.75 -9.62
N SER A 159 7.91 -17.01 -9.28
CA SER A 159 8.72 -17.27 -8.09
C SER A 159 8.07 -16.81 -6.78
N PHE A 160 6.93 -16.11 -6.86
CA PHE A 160 6.22 -15.58 -5.70
C PHE A 160 5.51 -16.73 -4.96
N PRO A 161 5.78 -16.94 -3.66
CA PRO A 161 5.16 -18.04 -2.92
C PRO A 161 3.63 -17.91 -2.89
N GLU A 162 2.92 -19.01 -3.15
CA GLU A 162 1.46 -19.02 -3.09
C GLU A 162 0.97 -18.73 -1.66
N ALA A 163 -0.10 -17.92 -1.55
CA ALA A 163 -0.85 -17.63 -0.34
C ALA A 163 -0.16 -16.69 0.68
N LEU A 164 0.86 -15.93 0.27
CA LEU A 164 1.42 -14.88 1.11
C LEU A 164 0.40 -13.75 1.37
N PRO A 165 0.34 -13.20 2.59
CA PRO A 165 -0.42 -11.98 2.87
C PRO A 165 0.11 -10.82 2.01
N GLY A 166 -0.78 -10.11 1.31
CA GLY A 166 -0.42 -8.92 0.52
C GLY A 166 -0.39 -9.09 -1.00
N GLU A 167 -0.69 -10.26 -1.56
CA GLU A 167 -0.76 -10.47 -3.02
C GLU A 167 -1.70 -9.47 -3.74
N HIS A 168 -2.74 -8.98 -3.05
CA HIS A 168 -3.66 -7.99 -3.58
C HIS A 168 -3.00 -6.65 -3.93
N VAL A 169 -1.85 -6.33 -3.33
CA VAL A 169 -1.05 -5.14 -3.65
C VAL A 169 -0.42 -5.23 -5.05
N LEU A 170 -0.35 -6.43 -5.63
CA LEU A 170 0.20 -6.67 -6.96
C LEU A 170 -0.83 -6.47 -8.08
N VAL A 171 -2.08 -6.11 -7.78
CA VAL A 171 -3.13 -5.86 -8.79
C VAL A 171 -2.66 -4.81 -9.81
N TRP A 172 -2.20 -3.64 -9.35
CA TRP A 172 -1.67 -2.61 -10.26
C TRP A 172 -0.42 -3.06 -11.03
N PRO A 173 0.65 -3.59 -10.39
CA PRO A 173 1.81 -4.11 -11.12
C PRO A 173 1.46 -5.14 -12.20
N ILE A 174 0.57 -6.09 -11.89
CA ILE A 174 0.10 -7.11 -12.84
C ILE A 174 -0.63 -6.45 -14.02
N PHE A 175 -1.53 -5.50 -13.74
CA PHE A 175 -2.27 -4.79 -14.77
C PHE A 175 -1.35 -4.01 -15.73
N ILE A 176 -0.30 -3.37 -15.21
CA ILE A 176 0.66 -2.63 -16.04
C ILE A 176 1.45 -3.59 -16.95
N ALA A 177 2.01 -4.67 -16.40
CA ALA A 177 2.73 -5.65 -17.20
C ALA A 177 1.83 -6.33 -18.24
N ALA A 178 0.58 -6.60 -17.87
CA ALA A 178 -0.43 -7.16 -18.77
C ALA A 178 -0.78 -6.19 -19.92
N SER A 179 -0.85 -4.89 -19.65
CA SER A 179 -1.18 -3.86 -20.64
C SER A 179 -0.09 -3.72 -21.73
N GLU A 180 1.18 -3.90 -21.35
CA GLU A 180 2.31 -3.89 -22.28
C GLU A 180 2.49 -5.22 -23.04
N SER A 181 1.82 -6.29 -22.59
CA SER A 181 2.02 -7.61 -23.16
C SER A 181 1.27 -7.82 -24.49
N HIS A 182 2.00 -8.23 -25.52
CA HIS A 182 1.45 -8.60 -26.83
C HIS A 182 1.43 -10.12 -27.08
N ASP A 183 2.02 -10.91 -26.17
CA ASP A 183 2.06 -12.36 -26.24
C ASP A 183 0.77 -12.96 -25.63
N PRO A 184 -0.02 -13.76 -26.39
CA PRO A 184 -1.22 -14.41 -25.88
C PRO A 184 -1.00 -15.25 -24.61
N ASP A 185 0.15 -15.92 -24.48
CA ASP A 185 0.45 -16.77 -23.31
C ASP A 185 0.63 -15.90 -22.05
N HIS A 186 1.32 -14.78 -22.19
CA HIS A 186 1.45 -13.79 -21.12
C HIS A 186 0.10 -13.16 -20.76
N GLN A 187 -0.71 -12.79 -21.76
CA GLN A 187 -2.04 -12.22 -21.54
C GLN A 187 -2.95 -13.19 -20.76
N GLN A 188 -2.93 -14.48 -21.11
CA GLN A 188 -3.69 -15.50 -20.41
C GLN A 188 -3.16 -15.74 -18.98
N PHE A 189 -1.85 -15.69 -18.78
CA PHE A 189 -1.23 -15.80 -17.45
C PHE A 189 -1.70 -14.66 -16.53
N PHE A 190 -1.58 -13.40 -16.95
CA PHE A 190 -1.98 -12.26 -16.12
C PHE A 190 -3.50 -12.21 -15.89
N THR A 191 -4.30 -12.59 -16.89
CA THR A 191 -5.76 -12.72 -16.74
C THR A 191 -6.13 -13.65 -15.59
N ARG A 192 -5.55 -14.86 -15.56
CA ARG A 192 -5.81 -15.84 -14.50
C ARG A 192 -5.42 -15.33 -13.11
N LEU A 193 -4.33 -14.56 -13.00
CA LEU A 193 -3.91 -13.98 -11.72
C LEU A 193 -4.89 -12.91 -11.23
N LEU A 194 -5.36 -12.02 -12.10
CA LEU A 194 -6.34 -11.00 -11.75
C LEU A 194 -7.70 -11.61 -11.39
N GLU A 195 -8.15 -12.63 -12.13
CA GLU A 195 -9.37 -13.39 -11.80
C GLU A 195 -9.26 -14.06 -10.43
N LYS A 196 -8.11 -14.69 -10.12
CA LYS A 196 -7.83 -15.25 -8.79
C LYS A 196 -7.96 -14.18 -7.69
N GLN A 197 -7.41 -12.97 -7.90
CA GLN A 197 -7.53 -11.88 -6.92
C GLN A 197 -8.96 -11.34 -6.81
N PHE A 198 -9.70 -11.26 -7.92
CA PHE A 198 -11.11 -10.86 -7.92
C PHE A 198 -11.97 -11.84 -7.13
N HIS A 199 -11.81 -13.15 -7.36
CA HIS A 199 -12.55 -14.17 -6.62
C HIS A 199 -12.22 -14.18 -5.13
N ARG A 200 -10.98 -13.84 -4.76
CA ARG A 200 -10.54 -13.80 -3.37
C ARG A 200 -11.08 -12.58 -2.60
N ASN A 201 -11.08 -11.40 -3.23
CA ASN A 201 -11.30 -10.13 -2.52
C ASN A 201 -12.62 -9.42 -2.90
N GLY A 202 -13.23 -9.78 -4.03
CA GLY A 202 -14.49 -9.19 -4.52
C GLY A 202 -14.38 -7.74 -5.01
N PHE A 203 -13.16 -7.20 -5.15
CA PHE A 203 -12.99 -5.81 -5.54
C PHE A 203 -13.34 -5.57 -7.01
N MET A 204 -14.41 -4.80 -7.23
CA MET A 204 -14.94 -4.50 -8.57
C MET A 204 -13.98 -3.72 -9.48
N ASN A 205 -12.93 -3.09 -8.92
CA ASN A 205 -11.88 -2.47 -9.73
C ASN A 205 -11.10 -3.50 -10.56
N ILE A 206 -10.93 -4.73 -10.06
CA ILE A 206 -10.24 -5.81 -10.79
C ILE A 206 -11.05 -6.27 -12.01
N ALA A 207 -12.37 -6.41 -11.86
CA ALA A 207 -13.25 -6.75 -12.99
C ALA A 207 -13.18 -5.70 -14.12
N LYS A 208 -13.13 -4.41 -13.74
CA LYS A 208 -12.96 -3.30 -14.69
C LYS A 208 -11.56 -3.25 -15.31
N ALA A 209 -10.53 -3.65 -14.55
CA ALA A 209 -9.16 -3.80 -15.06
C ALA A 209 -9.11 -4.89 -16.15
N LEU A 210 -9.73 -6.05 -15.92
CA LEU A 210 -9.83 -7.14 -16.90
C LEU A 210 -10.56 -6.71 -18.19
N GLU A 211 -11.68 -5.99 -18.06
CA GLU A 211 -12.38 -5.44 -19.24
C GLU A 211 -11.50 -4.46 -20.02
N SER A 212 -10.73 -3.64 -19.31
CA SER A 212 -9.82 -2.68 -19.91
C SER A 212 -8.65 -3.36 -20.64
N LEU A 213 -8.09 -4.42 -20.07
CA LEU A 213 -7.05 -5.23 -20.74
C LEU A 213 -7.55 -5.81 -22.07
N ARG A 214 -8.77 -6.35 -22.10
CA ARG A 214 -9.38 -6.85 -23.34
C ARG A 214 -9.48 -5.76 -24.41
N ARG A 215 -9.85 -4.54 -24.01
CA ARG A 215 -9.90 -3.38 -24.91
C ARG A 215 -8.52 -2.94 -25.39
N ILE A 216 -7.50 -3.00 -24.53
CA ILE A 216 -6.11 -2.69 -24.87
C ILE A 216 -5.59 -3.70 -25.91
N TRP A 217 -5.74 -5.00 -25.65
CA TRP A 217 -5.24 -6.06 -26.53
C TRP A 217 -5.95 -6.12 -27.89
N ALA A 218 -7.24 -5.77 -27.93
CA ALA A 218 -8.01 -5.72 -29.19
C ALA A 218 -7.56 -4.62 -30.16
N ARG A 219 -6.85 -3.59 -29.68
CA ARG A 219 -6.45 -2.42 -30.49
C ARG A 219 -5.08 -2.55 -31.17
N GLY A 220 -4.35 -3.65 -30.92
CA GLY A 220 -3.03 -3.89 -31.52
C GLY A 220 -1.95 -2.93 -31.05
N ALA A 221 -0.79 -2.91 -31.74
CA ALA A 221 0.39 -2.13 -31.35
C ALA A 221 0.29 -0.62 -31.66
N ASP A 222 -0.72 -0.19 -32.43
CA ASP A 222 -0.82 1.16 -33.00
C ASP A 222 -1.27 2.23 -31.99
N GLU A 223 -1.93 1.86 -30.89
CA GLU A 223 -2.39 2.82 -29.86
C GLU A 223 -1.69 2.59 -28.52
N ASN A 224 -1.21 3.69 -27.90
CA ASN A 224 -0.57 3.62 -26.60
C ASN A 224 -1.61 3.43 -25.48
N TRP A 225 -1.54 2.29 -24.79
CA TRP A 225 -2.42 1.99 -23.67
C TRP A 225 -2.30 2.98 -22.50
N THR A 226 -1.17 3.68 -22.32
CA THR A 226 -1.04 4.68 -21.25
C THR A 226 -1.96 5.88 -21.47
N ALA A 227 -2.31 6.22 -22.72
CA ALA A 227 -3.29 7.27 -23.04
C ALA A 227 -4.73 6.87 -22.69
N LEU A 228 -4.98 5.59 -22.44
CA LEU A 228 -6.30 5.07 -22.04
C LEU A 228 -6.51 5.11 -20.53
N LEU A 229 -5.44 5.16 -19.72
CA LEU A 229 -5.53 5.14 -18.26
C LEU A 229 -6.29 6.35 -17.69
N PRO A 230 -6.02 7.61 -18.11
CA PRO A 230 -6.75 8.77 -17.57
C PRO A 230 -8.23 8.77 -17.95
N LYS A 231 -8.60 8.02 -18.99
CA LYS A 231 -9.98 7.89 -19.48
C LYS A 231 -10.77 6.82 -18.73
N GLN A 232 -10.13 6.08 -17.81
CA GLN A 232 -10.80 5.06 -17.02
C GLN A 232 -11.42 5.66 -15.76
N PRO A 233 -12.70 5.35 -15.46
CA PRO A 233 -13.38 5.90 -14.28
C PRO A 233 -12.96 5.23 -12.97
N VAL A 234 -11.97 4.33 -12.98
CA VAL A 234 -11.57 3.53 -11.81
C VAL A 234 -10.06 3.43 -11.71
N LEU A 235 -9.57 3.69 -10.50
CA LEU A 235 -8.19 3.44 -10.12
C LEU A 235 -7.98 1.93 -9.96
N VAL A 236 -7.12 1.38 -10.81
CA VAL A 236 -6.51 0.07 -10.57
C VAL A 236 -5.40 0.33 -9.55
N MET A 237 -5.58 -0.11 -8.30
CA MET A 237 -4.57 -0.10 -7.24
C MET A 237 -4.52 -1.51 -6.65
#